data_AF-A0A0P9EAV2-F1
#
_entry.id   AF-A0A0P9EAV2-F1
#
_cell.length_a   1.000
_cell.length_b   1.000
_cell.length_c   1.000
_cell.angle_alpha   90.00
_cell.angle_beta   90.00
_cell.angle_gamma   90.00
#
_symmetry.space_group_name_H-M   'P 1'
#
loop_
_entity.id
_entity.type
_entity.pdbx_description
1 polymer ?
#
loop_
_entity_poly.entity_id
_entity_poly.type
_entity_poly.pdbx_seq_one_letter_code
_entity_poly.pdbx_strand_id
1 'polypeptide(L)'
;MEVESAGTQPAGMIAPNAKKFLERDNALEKLKRTPEGIDQKNLEEYSLIVAMKQNHKNEILRRYPQVEDRITVWNIDDPIYLPYGSDEGVFEEIKRKVMELAESI
;
A
#
# COMPACT_ATOMS: atom_id res chain seq x y z
N MET A 1 -5.87 1.58 -15.54
CA MET A 1 -6.40 1.74 -14.17
C MET A 1 -5.66 2.89 -13.52
N GLU A 2 -6.37 3.81 -12.87
CA GLU A 2 -5.74 4.84 -12.05
C GLU A 2 -5.47 4.25 -10.66
N VAL A 3 -4.25 4.46 -10.14
CA VAL A 3 -3.82 3.88 -8.86
C VAL A 3 -3.19 4.97 -8.01
N GLU A 4 -3.57 4.99 -6.75
CA GLU A 4 -3.08 5.90 -5.73
C GLU A 4 -2.72 5.13 -4.45
N SER A 5 -1.96 5.76 -3.56
CA SER A 5 -1.56 5.18 -2.28
C SER A 5 -1.62 6.20 -1.15
N ALA A 6 -1.93 5.76 0.07
CA ALA A 6 -1.99 6.61 1.26
C ALA A 6 -1.77 5.79 2.54
N GLY A 7 -1.28 6.44 3.59
CA GLY A 7 -1.11 5.87 4.93
C GLY A 7 -2.29 6.22 5.85
N THR A 8 -2.72 5.28 6.69
CA THR A 8 -3.66 5.56 7.78
C THR A 8 -3.02 6.44 8.87
N GLN A 9 -1.70 6.32 9.01
CA GLN A 9 -0.79 7.13 9.81
C GLN A 9 0.52 7.30 9.01
N PRO A 10 0.60 8.25 8.07
CA PRO A 10 1.76 8.38 7.20
C PRO A 10 3.03 8.72 7.99
N ALA A 11 4.13 8.06 7.67
CA ALA A 11 5.45 8.39 8.21
C ALA A 11 5.97 9.72 7.63
N GLY A 12 7.01 10.29 8.25
CA GLY A 12 7.63 11.54 7.75
C GLY A 12 8.44 11.37 6.46
N MET A 13 8.86 10.14 6.13
CA MET A 13 9.69 9.84 4.96
C MET A 13 9.36 8.47 4.38
N ILE A 14 9.69 8.28 3.11
CA ILE A 14 9.60 6.98 2.43
C ILE A 14 10.79 6.11 2.86
N ALA A 15 10.51 4.87 3.22
CA ALA A 15 11.51 3.92 3.72
C ALA A 15 12.64 3.69 2.69
N PRO A 16 13.92 3.72 3.11
CA PRO A 16 15.05 3.54 2.19
C PRO A 16 15.07 2.20 1.46
N ASN A 17 14.56 1.13 2.09
CA ASN A 17 14.48 -0.18 1.45
C ASN A 17 13.48 -0.22 0.31
N ALA A 18 12.31 0.41 0.44
CA ALA A 18 11.34 0.54 -0.64
C ALA A 18 11.93 1.31 -1.84
N LYS A 19 12.73 2.36 -1.59
CA LYS A 19 13.45 3.09 -2.65
C LYS A 19 14.43 2.18 -3.39
N LYS A 20 15.27 1.44 -2.66
CA LYS A 20 16.23 0.50 -3.24
C LYS A 20 15.56 -0.60 -4.05
N PHE A 21 14.42 -1.11 -3.59
CA PHE A 21 13.64 -2.11 -4.34
C PHE A 21 13.17 -1.54 -5.68
N LEU A 22 12.56 -0.34 -5.67
CA LEU A 22 12.09 0.32 -6.90
C LEU A 22 13.22 0.72 -7.84
N GLU A 23 14.39 1.08 -7.33
CA GLU A 23 15.59 1.35 -8.15
C GLU A 23 16.02 0.13 -8.95
N ARG A 24 16.04 -1.07 -8.33
CA ARG A 24 16.36 -2.34 -9.01
C ARG A 24 15.39 -2.65 -10.14
N ASP A 25 14.11 -2.33 -9.94
CA ASP A 25 13.03 -2.53 -10.90
C ASP A 25 12.85 -1.36 -11.90
N ASN A 26 13.76 -0.37 -11.91
CA ASN A 26 13.65 0.83 -12.75
C ASN A 26 12.31 1.60 -12.60
N ALA A 27 11.73 1.57 -11.40
CA ALA A 27 10.41 2.09 -11.09
C ALA A 27 10.41 3.30 -10.14
N LEU A 28 11.59 3.87 -9.84
CA LEU A 28 11.73 4.97 -8.88
C LEU A 28 10.89 6.21 -9.27
N GLU A 29 10.69 6.45 -10.57
CA GLU A 29 9.84 7.54 -11.07
C GLU A 29 8.37 7.44 -10.67
N LYS A 30 7.90 6.23 -10.29
CA LYS A 30 6.53 5.99 -9.81
C LYS A 30 6.38 6.32 -8.32
N LEU A 31 7.50 6.52 -7.63
CA LEU A 31 7.48 6.81 -6.20
C LEU A 31 7.04 8.26 -5.97
N LYS A 32 6.06 8.43 -5.09
CA LYS A 32 5.64 9.76 -4.62
C LYS A 32 6.80 10.50 -3.97
N ARG A 33 6.74 11.83 -3.99
CA ARG A 33 7.77 12.67 -3.34
C ARG A 33 7.74 12.55 -1.82
N THR A 34 6.55 12.52 -1.25
CA THR A 34 6.31 12.46 0.20
C THR A 34 5.18 11.47 0.50
N PRO A 35 5.18 10.83 1.68
CA PRO A 35 4.03 10.07 2.15
C PRO A 35 2.79 10.96 2.27
N GLU A 36 1.63 10.41 1.92
CA GLU A 36 0.33 11.09 1.99
C GLU A 36 -0.59 10.30 2.93
N GLY A 37 -1.48 11.00 3.63
CA GLY A 37 -2.45 10.38 4.52
C GLY A 37 -3.79 10.11 3.83
N ILE A 38 -4.57 9.17 4.38
CA ILE A 38 -5.93 8.89 3.89
C ILE A 38 -6.88 10.09 4.02
N ASP A 39 -6.57 11.05 4.89
CA ASP A 39 -7.27 12.32 5.07
C ASP A 39 -7.09 13.28 3.89
N GLN A 40 -6.11 13.02 3.02
CA GLN A 40 -5.84 13.80 1.81
C GLN A 40 -6.46 13.16 0.55
N LYS A 41 -7.27 12.12 0.71
CA LYS A 41 -7.90 11.36 -0.38
C LYS A 41 -9.42 11.35 -0.23
N ASN A 42 -10.13 11.32 -1.36
CA ASN A 42 -11.56 11.05 -1.35
C ASN A 42 -11.80 9.55 -1.50
N LEU A 43 -11.81 8.81 -0.38
CA LEU A 43 -11.91 7.34 -0.41
C LEU A 43 -13.19 6.81 -1.08
N GLU A 44 -14.24 7.62 -1.16
CA GLU A 44 -15.52 7.25 -1.79
C GLU A 44 -15.44 7.18 -3.32
N GLU A 45 -14.44 7.80 -3.95
CA GLU A 45 -14.23 7.76 -5.40
C GLU A 45 -13.57 6.45 -5.87
N TYR A 46 -12.95 5.71 -4.95
CA TYR A 46 -12.28 4.47 -5.28
C TYR A 46 -13.28 3.31 -5.30
N SER A 47 -13.20 2.50 -6.37
CA SER A 47 -13.97 1.26 -6.52
C SER A 47 -13.35 0.08 -5.76
N LEU A 48 -12.04 0.16 -5.46
CA LEU A 48 -11.28 -0.84 -4.72
C LEU A 48 -10.26 -0.16 -3.81
N ILE A 49 -10.21 -0.59 -2.55
CA ILE A 49 -9.22 -0.19 -1.57
C ILE A 49 -8.48 -1.45 -1.12
N VAL A 50 -7.17 -1.48 -1.32
CA VAL A 50 -6.32 -2.56 -0.83
C VAL A 50 -5.66 -2.14 0.48
N ALA A 51 -6.02 -2.82 1.57
CA ALA A 51 -5.39 -2.64 2.87
C ALA A 51 -4.33 -3.72 3.11
N MET A 52 -3.11 -3.31 3.48
CA MET A 52 -2.01 -4.27 3.70
C MET A 52 -2.26 -5.18 4.92
N LYS A 53 -2.93 -4.68 5.97
CA LYS A 53 -3.24 -5.44 7.20
C LYS A 53 -4.64 -5.13 7.74
N GLN A 54 -5.15 -6.02 8.60
CA GLN A 54 -6.48 -5.88 9.20
C GLN A 54 -6.63 -4.61 10.06
N ASN A 55 -5.59 -4.23 10.80
CA ASN A 55 -5.59 -2.97 11.57
C ASN A 55 -5.73 -1.74 10.66
N HIS A 56 -5.17 -1.76 9.44
CA HIS A 56 -5.36 -0.69 8.47
C HIS A 56 -6.82 -0.62 8.00
N LYS A 57 -7.46 -1.77 7.71
CA LYS A 57 -8.91 -1.82 7.41
C LYS A 57 -9.73 -1.24 8.58
N ASN A 58 -9.44 -1.65 9.81
CA ASN A 58 -10.17 -1.17 10.99
C ASN A 58 -10.04 0.35 11.15
N GLU A 59 -8.86 0.92 10.91
CA GLU A 59 -8.64 2.37 10.99
C GLU A 59 -9.36 3.14 9.87
N ILE A 60 -9.38 2.58 8.65
CA ILE A 60 -10.15 3.14 7.53
C ILE A 60 -11.64 3.13 7.89
N LEU A 61 -12.19 1.99 8.33
CA LEU A 61 -13.62 1.87 8.66
C LEU A 61 -14.06 2.75 9.84
N ARG A 62 -13.16 3.00 10.80
CA ARG A 62 -13.44 3.94 11.89
C ARG A 62 -13.72 5.35 11.40
N ARG A 63 -13.08 5.77 10.29
CA ARG A 63 -13.20 7.12 9.73
C ARG A 63 -14.16 7.18 8.52
N TYR A 64 -14.26 6.10 7.77
CA TYR A 64 -14.99 5.98 6.51
C TYR A 64 -15.77 4.65 6.48
N PRO A 65 -16.81 4.47 7.30
CA PRO A 65 -17.57 3.22 7.35
C PRO A 65 -18.26 2.87 6.02
N GLN A 66 -18.57 3.86 5.19
CA GLN A 66 -19.28 3.73 3.91
C GLN A 66 -18.50 3.00 2.81
N VAL A 67 -17.20 2.76 2.97
CA VAL A 67 -16.37 2.08 1.96
C VAL A 67 -16.12 0.60 2.27
N GLU A 68 -16.80 0.03 3.26
CA GLU A 68 -16.55 -1.33 3.76
C GLU A 68 -16.56 -2.42 2.70
N ASP A 69 -17.52 -2.34 1.78
CA ASP A 69 -17.73 -3.26 0.66
C ASP A 69 -16.61 -3.20 -0.39
N ARG A 70 -15.75 -2.18 -0.34
CA ARG A 70 -14.67 -1.94 -1.30
C ARG A 70 -13.29 -2.26 -0.76
N ILE A 71 -13.17 -2.62 0.53
CA ILE A 71 -11.86 -2.91 1.15
C ILE A 71 -11.53 -4.40 1.06
N THR A 72 -10.44 -4.72 0.36
CA THR A 72 -9.79 -6.04 0.41
C THR A 72 -8.53 -5.96 1.27
N VAL A 73 -8.34 -6.97 2.15
CA VAL A 73 -7.15 -7.06 3.01
C VAL A 73 -6.19 -8.09 2.45
N TRP A 74 -4.96 -7.68 2.12
CA TRP A 74 -3.94 -8.60 1.62
C TRP A 74 -3.16 -9.31 2.72
N ASN A 75 -3.23 -8.83 3.96
CA ASN A 75 -2.57 -9.39 5.14
C ASN A 75 -1.04 -9.55 5.02
N ILE A 76 -0.36 -8.62 4.35
CA ILE A 76 1.09 -8.59 4.14
C ILE A 76 1.78 -7.82 5.28
N ASP A 77 2.87 -8.35 5.82
CA ASP A 77 3.65 -7.72 6.90
C ASP A 77 4.38 -6.44 6.45
N ASP A 78 4.58 -5.52 7.40
CA ASP A 78 5.29 -4.27 7.12
C ASP A 78 6.80 -4.54 7.00
N PRO A 79 7.43 -4.26 5.84
CA PRO A 79 8.84 -4.53 5.62
C PRO A 79 9.79 -3.64 6.43
N ILE A 80 9.30 -2.60 7.12
CA ILE A 80 10.14 -1.68 7.91
C ILE A 80 10.71 -2.35 9.17
N TYR A 81 9.97 -3.27 9.77
CA TYR A 81 10.37 -3.92 11.04
C TYR A 81 11.08 -5.26 10.83
N LEU A 82 11.32 -5.64 9.57
CA LEU A 82 11.91 -6.92 9.23
C LEU A 82 13.45 -6.88 9.28
N PRO A 83 14.11 -7.99 9.69
CA PRO A 83 15.55 -8.12 9.59
C PRO A 83 16.07 -7.80 8.18
N TYR A 84 17.28 -7.26 8.09
CA TYR A 84 17.93 -6.93 6.82
C TYR A 84 17.93 -8.15 5.87
N GLY A 85 17.37 -7.99 4.66
CA GLY A 85 17.27 -9.06 3.66
C GLY A 85 15.97 -9.87 3.69
N SER A 86 15.07 -9.62 4.65
CA SER A 86 13.73 -10.25 4.67
C SER A 86 12.61 -9.34 4.14
N ASP A 87 12.94 -8.09 3.84
CA ASP A 87 12.07 -7.11 3.16
C ASP A 87 11.83 -7.44 1.69
N GLU A 88 12.80 -8.07 1.01
CA GLU A 88 12.69 -8.46 -0.41
C GLU A 88 11.53 -9.46 -0.64
N GLY A 89 11.38 -10.45 0.24
CA GLY A 89 10.29 -11.42 0.14
C GLY A 89 8.90 -10.78 0.26
N VAL A 90 8.78 -9.72 1.08
CA VAL A 90 7.54 -8.95 1.22
C VAL A 90 7.24 -8.14 -0.03
N PHE A 91 8.24 -7.44 -0.59
CA PHE A 91 8.05 -6.69 -1.83
C PHE A 91 7.69 -7.59 -3.02
N GLU A 92 8.30 -8.76 -3.13
CA GLU A 92 7.95 -9.77 -4.14
C GLU A 92 6.55 -10.33 -3.93
N GLU A 93 6.12 -10.55 -2.68
CA GLU A 93 4.73 -10.93 -2.39
C GLU A 93 3.75 -9.85 -2.86
N ILE A 94 4.03 -8.57 -2.56
CA ILE A 94 3.21 -7.43 -3.02
C ILE A 94 3.14 -7.42 -4.55
N LYS A 95 4.28 -7.56 -5.23
CA LYS A 95 4.36 -7.60 -6.70
C LYS A 95 3.53 -8.73 -7.28
N ARG A 96 3.62 -9.94 -6.72
CA ARG A 96 2.81 -11.09 -7.15
C ARG A 96 1.31 -10.80 -6.99
N LYS A 97 0.87 -10.27 -5.85
CA LYS A 97 -0.56 -9.95 -5.64
C LYS A 97 -1.08 -8.85 -6.56
N VAL A 98 -0.24 -7.87 -6.92
CA VAL A 98 -0.58 -6.86 -7.93
C VAL A 98 -0.78 -7.52 -9.29
N MET A 99 0.08 -8.47 -9.69
CA MET A 99 -0.07 -9.20 -10.95
C MET A 99 -1.35 -10.05 -10.97
N GLU A 100 -1.61 -10.80 -9.91
CA GLU A 100 -2.85 -11.59 -9.74
C GLU A 100 -4.11 -10.69 -9.81
N LEU A 101 -4.07 -9.52 -9.15
CA LEU A 101 -5.16 -8.55 -9.21
C LEU A 101 -5.36 -8.03 -10.63
N ALA A 102 -4.28 -7.69 -11.34
CA ALA A 102 -4.33 -7.17 -12.70
C ALA A 102 -4.92 -8.17 -13.71
N GLU A 103 -4.79 -9.47 -13.48
CA GLU A 103 -5.42 -10.52 -14.29
C GLU A 103 -6.92 -10.70 -14.00
N SER A 104 -7.38 -10.22 -12.84
CA SER A 104 -8.76 -10.38 -12.37
C SER A 104 -9.69 -9.20 -12.69
N ILE A 105 -9.15 -8.12 -13.27
CA ILE A 105 -9.86 -6.86 -13.53
C ILE A 105 -9.88 -6.46 -15.01
#